data_AF-A0A2P7U2X0-F1
#
_entry.id   AF-A0A2P7U2X0-F1
#
_cell.length_a   1.000
_cell.length_b   1.000
_cell.length_c   1.000
_cell.angle_alpha   90.00
_cell.angle_beta   90.00
_cell.angle_gamma   90.00
#
_symmetry.space_group_name_H-M   'P 1'
#
loop_
_entity.id
_entity.type
_entity.pdbx_description
1 polymer ?
#
loop_
_entity_poly.entity_id
_entity_poly.type
_entity_poly.pdbx_seq_one_letter_code
_entity_poly.pdbx_strand_id
1 'polypeptide(L)'
;MRSPKPPSILDAINQQLEYLNDEVDSLSRDVSELSFKWDMRENVRINGTDKLLEHSLLLSVLLFRAIKEDKGELLDMAEQELHSLLKTAVDSKTNLSVSSRFWQRLIDACGDTYDTRSLKSSIK
;
A
#
# COMPACT_ATOMS: atom_id res chain seq x y z
N MET A 1 15.75 54.01 39.16
CA MET A 1 15.50 52.75 38.43
C MET A 1 14.07 52.80 37.93
N ARG A 2 13.84 52.83 36.60
CA ARG A 2 12.48 52.83 36.04
C ARG A 2 11.97 51.39 36.00
N SER A 3 10.86 51.12 36.68
CA SER A 3 10.17 49.83 36.61
C SER A 3 9.73 49.55 35.16
N PRO A 4 9.86 48.31 34.67
CA PRO A 4 9.41 47.97 33.33
C PRO A 4 7.90 48.19 33.25
N LYS A 5 7.49 48.94 32.22
CA LYS A 5 6.08 49.20 31.94
C LYS A 5 5.44 47.85 31.57
N PRO A 6 4.34 47.43 32.22
CA PRO A 6 3.70 46.16 31.88
C PRO A 6 3.29 46.20 30.39
N PRO A 7 3.47 45.08 29.66
CA PRO A 7 3.11 45.01 28.25
C PRO A 7 1.66 45.46 28.08
N SER A 8 1.41 46.27 27.05
CA SER A 8 0.05 46.72 26.79
C SER A 8 -0.79 45.53 26.34
N ILE A 9 -2.11 45.59 26.56
CA ILE A 9 -3.04 44.56 26.09
C ILE A 9 -2.88 44.33 24.58
N LEU A 10 -2.53 45.37 23.83
CA LEU A 10 -2.24 45.29 22.40
C LEU A 10 -1.01 44.41 22.10
N ASP A 11 0.05 44.52 22.91
CA ASP A 11 1.27 43.72 22.75
C ASP A 11 1.01 42.24 23.02
N ALA A 12 0.19 41.94 24.03
CA ALA A 12 -0.23 40.57 24.34
C ALA A 12 -1.10 39.97 23.23
N ILE A 13 -2.00 40.76 22.64
CA ILE A 13 -2.83 40.33 21.49
C ILE A 13 -1.95 40.07 20.26
N ASN A 14 -1.00 40.95 19.96
CA ASN A 14 -0.09 40.76 18.82
C ASN A 14 0.77 39.50 18.98
N GLN A 15 1.26 39.23 20.20
CA GLN A 15 2.04 38.03 20.47
C GLN A 15 1.21 36.74 20.33
N GLN A 16 -0.07 36.77 20.72
CA GLN A 16 -0.99 35.65 20.50
C GLN A 16 -1.30 35.45 19.02
N LEU A 17 -1.44 36.53 18.24
CA LEU A 17 -1.65 36.46 16.80
C LEU A 17 -0.44 35.87 16.06
N GLU A 18 0.78 36.26 16.43
CA GLU A 18 2.02 35.67 15.90
C GLU A 18 2.09 34.17 16.19
N TYR A 19 1.83 33.76 17.43
CA TYR A 19 1.82 32.36 17.82
C TYR A 19 0.76 31.56 17.04
N LEU A 20 -0.44 32.11 16.87
CA LEU A 20 -1.51 31.46 16.12
C LEU A 20 -1.16 31.33 14.63
N ASN A 21 -0.47 32.33 14.08
CA ASN A 21 -0.03 32.31 12.69
C ASN A 21 1.06 31.24 12.47
N ASP A 22 2.00 31.11 13.41
CA ASP A 22 3.00 30.04 13.39
C ASP A 22 2.36 28.64 13.51
N GLU A 23 1.34 28.48 14.36
CA GLU A 23 0.58 27.23 14.45
C GLU A 23 -0.16 26.91 13.15
N VAL A 24 -0.80 27.89 12.52
CA VAL A 24 -1.47 27.72 11.21
C VAL A 24 -0.47 27.31 10.13
N ASP A 25 0.71 27.94 10.10
CA ASP A 25 1.78 27.59 9.16
C ASP A 25 2.35 26.20 9.40
N SER A 26 2.42 25.76 10.66
CA SER A 26 2.80 24.39 11.02
C SER A 26 1.73 23.39 10.56
N LEU A 27 0.46 23.66 10.87
CA LEU A 27 -0.65 22.79 10.51
C LEU A 27 -0.80 22.66 8.99
N SER A 28 -0.57 23.74 8.25
CA SER A 28 -0.59 23.76 6.78
C SER A 28 0.49 22.87 6.18
N ARG A 29 1.69 22.85 6.79
CA ARG A 29 2.77 21.93 6.41
C ARG A 29 2.40 20.49 6.71
N ASP A 30 1.86 20.21 7.89
CA ASP A 30 1.44 18.86 8.29
C ASP A 30 0.33 18.32 7.37
N VAL A 31 -0.66 19.14 7.04
CA VAL A 31 -1.74 18.79 6.10
C VAL A 31 -1.18 18.53 4.71
N SER A 32 -0.24 19.35 4.24
CA SER A 32 0.41 19.14 2.94
C SER A 32 1.21 17.84 2.89
N GLU A 33 1.93 17.51 3.97
CA GLU A 33 2.66 16.24 4.10
C GLU A 33 1.71 15.04 4.15
N LEU A 34 0.60 15.15 4.88
CA LEU A 34 -0.42 14.11 4.95
C LEU A 34 -1.10 13.89 3.59
N SER A 35 -1.42 14.97 2.86
CA SER A 35 -1.99 14.88 1.51
C SER A 35 -1.03 14.20 0.55
N PHE A 36 0.26 14.55 0.58
CA PHE A 36 1.28 13.89 -0.23
C PHE A 36 1.42 12.40 0.09
N LYS A 37 1.43 12.04 1.39
CA LYS A 37 1.46 10.64 1.83
C LYS A 37 0.21 9.87 1.40
N TRP A 38 -0.95 10.53 1.40
CA TRP A 38 -2.22 9.96 0.94
C TRP A 38 -2.21 9.71 -0.57
N ASP A 39 -1.83 10.70 -1.38
CA ASP A 39 -1.74 10.56 -2.84
C ASP A 39 -0.73 9.48 -3.25
N MET A 40 0.41 9.39 -2.56
CA MET A 40 1.35 8.30 -2.76
C MET A 40 0.72 6.94 -2.44
N ARG A 41 -0.02 6.82 -1.33
CA ARG A 41 -0.69 5.58 -0.96
C ARG A 41 -1.76 5.18 -1.98
N GLU A 42 -2.54 6.14 -2.48
CA GLU A 42 -3.62 5.89 -3.44
C GLU A 42 -3.07 5.50 -4.83
N ASN A 43 -2.06 6.22 -5.34
CA ASN A 43 -1.39 5.87 -6.59
C ASN A 43 -0.74 4.47 -6.56
N VAL A 44 -0.25 4.08 -5.40
CA VAL A 44 0.34 2.77 -5.15
C VAL A 44 -0.74 1.68 -5.05
N ARG A 45 -1.90 1.99 -4.45
CA ARG A 45 -3.04 1.08 -4.31
C ARG A 45 -3.68 0.74 -5.66
N ILE A 46 -3.88 1.75 -6.51
CA ILE A 46 -4.52 1.62 -7.83
C ILE A 46 -3.67 0.75 -8.78
N ASN A 47 -2.33 0.82 -8.72
CA ASN A 47 -1.50 0.12 -9.71
C ASN A 47 -1.19 -1.35 -9.38
N GLY A 48 -1.10 -1.72 -8.10
CA GLY A 48 -0.70 -3.08 -7.69
C GLY A 48 -1.86 -3.96 -7.24
N THR A 49 -2.79 -3.40 -6.48
CA THR A 49 -3.89 -4.18 -5.86
C THR A 49 -4.95 -4.58 -6.90
N ASP A 50 -5.24 -3.70 -7.84
CA ASP A 50 -6.24 -3.95 -8.89
C ASP A 50 -5.77 -5.07 -9.83
N LYS A 51 -4.49 -5.08 -10.21
CA LYS A 51 -3.89 -6.17 -11.02
C LYS A 51 -3.91 -7.52 -10.32
N LEU A 52 -3.68 -7.55 -9.00
CA LEU A 52 -3.77 -8.79 -8.23
C LEU A 52 -5.18 -9.35 -8.21
N LEU A 53 -6.18 -8.47 -8.09
CA LEU A 53 -7.57 -8.87 -8.17
C LEU A 53 -7.94 -9.39 -9.57
N GLU A 54 -7.51 -8.68 -10.62
CA GLU A 54 -7.71 -9.07 -12.03
C GLU A 54 -7.16 -10.48 -12.30
N HIS A 55 -5.87 -10.71 -12.02
CA HIS A 55 -5.22 -12.01 -12.21
C HIS A 55 -5.87 -13.11 -11.36
N SER A 56 -6.27 -12.81 -10.11
CA SER A 56 -6.90 -13.80 -9.23
C SER A 56 -8.28 -14.24 -9.74
N LEU A 57 -9.08 -13.30 -10.24
CA LEU A 57 -10.40 -13.58 -10.80
C LEU A 57 -10.28 -14.41 -12.08
N LEU A 58 -9.39 -14.01 -12.99
CA LEU A 58 -9.18 -14.73 -14.25
C LEU A 58 -8.67 -16.15 -14.01
N LEU A 59 -7.67 -16.32 -13.14
CA LEU A 59 -7.16 -17.63 -12.72
C LEU A 59 -8.28 -18.53 -12.17
N SER A 60 -9.12 -18.00 -11.28
CA SER A 60 -10.21 -18.75 -10.67
C SER A 60 -11.21 -19.27 -11.71
N VAL A 61 -11.54 -18.45 -12.71
CA VAL A 61 -12.43 -18.83 -13.81
C VAL A 61 -11.77 -19.87 -14.73
N LEU A 62 -10.51 -19.69 -15.09
CA LEU A 62 -9.77 -20.63 -15.94
C LEU A 62 -9.68 -22.02 -15.30
N LEU A 63 -9.33 -22.10 -14.01
CA LEU A 63 -9.29 -23.35 -13.25
C LEU A 63 -10.67 -24.02 -13.17
N PHE A 64 -11.72 -23.26 -12.90
CA PHE A 64 -13.08 -23.80 -12.88
C PHE A 64 -13.50 -24.35 -14.24
N ARG A 65 -13.22 -23.61 -15.32
CA ARG A 65 -13.52 -24.05 -16.68
C ARG A 65 -12.69 -25.25 -17.10
N ALA A 66 -11.42 -25.31 -16.73
CA ALA A 66 -10.56 -26.47 -17.01
C ALA A 66 -11.15 -27.75 -16.42
N ILE A 67 -11.64 -27.71 -15.17
CA ILE A 67 -12.29 -28.83 -14.50
C ILE A 67 -13.62 -29.20 -15.19
N LYS A 68 -14.40 -28.21 -15.63
CA LYS A 68 -15.73 -28.44 -16.22
C LYS A 68 -15.70 -28.89 -17.67
N GLU A 69 -14.75 -28.38 -18.45
CA GLU A 69 -14.65 -28.60 -19.89
C GLU A 69 -13.61 -29.68 -20.24
N ASP A 70 -12.81 -30.16 -19.27
CA ASP A 70 -11.72 -31.13 -19.44
C ASP A 70 -10.74 -30.75 -20.58
N LYS A 71 -10.37 -29.46 -20.62
CA LYS A 71 -9.50 -28.89 -21.64
C LYS A 71 -8.13 -28.55 -21.08
N GLY A 72 -7.10 -29.25 -21.58
CA GLY A 72 -5.70 -28.98 -21.23
C GLY A 72 -5.26 -27.55 -21.52
N GLU A 73 -5.72 -26.95 -22.63
CA GLU A 73 -5.39 -25.56 -22.98
C GLU A 73 -5.82 -24.54 -21.90
N LEU A 74 -6.91 -24.81 -21.18
CA LEU A 74 -7.36 -23.95 -20.07
C LEU A 74 -6.45 -24.09 -18.84
N LEU A 75 -5.81 -25.24 -18.65
CA LEU A 75 -4.80 -25.42 -17.61
C LEU A 75 -3.53 -24.66 -17.96
N ASP A 76 -3.09 -24.68 -19.22
CA ASP A 76 -1.93 -23.91 -19.67
C ASP A 76 -2.16 -22.39 -19.48
N MET A 77 -3.35 -21.91 -19.83
CA MET A 77 -3.75 -20.52 -19.57
C MET A 77 -3.81 -20.20 -18.07
N ALA A 78 -4.34 -21.11 -17.24
CA ALA A 78 -4.37 -20.95 -15.79
C ALA A 78 -2.94 -20.90 -15.21
N GLU A 79 -2.01 -21.69 -15.74
CA GLU A 79 -0.61 -21.69 -15.31
C GLU A 79 0.07 -20.34 -15.62
N GLN A 80 -0.17 -19.79 -16.81
CA GLN A 80 0.34 -18.47 -17.21
C GLN A 80 -0.22 -17.35 -16.32
N GLU A 81 -1.51 -17.40 -16.00
CA GLU A 81 -2.14 -16.43 -15.11
C GLU A 81 -1.64 -16.56 -13.66
N LEU A 82 -1.43 -17.78 -13.17
CA LEU A 82 -0.83 -18.00 -11.86
C LEU A 82 0.59 -17.42 -11.79
N HIS A 83 1.38 -17.57 -12.85
CA HIS A 83 2.71 -16.96 -12.93
C HIS A 83 2.64 -15.42 -12.89
N SER A 84 1.72 -14.83 -13.65
CA SER A 84 1.51 -13.37 -13.67
C SER A 84 1.03 -12.83 -12.32
N LEU A 85 0.15 -13.57 -11.63
CA LEU A 85 -0.31 -13.25 -10.29
C LEU A 85 0.84 -13.24 -9.28
N LEU A 86 1.66 -14.30 -9.28
CA LEU A 86 2.80 -14.40 -8.36
C LEU A 86 3.83 -13.30 -8.60
N LYS A 87 4.12 -12.98 -9.86
CA LYS A 87 5.01 -11.87 -10.21
C LYS A 87 4.46 -10.53 -9.73
N THR A 88 3.18 -10.25 -9.98
CA THR A 88 2.52 -9.02 -9.51
C THR A 88 2.52 -8.93 -7.99
N ALA A 89 2.38 -10.06 -7.28
CA ALA A 89 2.43 -10.12 -5.82
C ALA A 89 3.83 -9.80 -5.28
N VAL A 90 4.88 -10.24 -5.96
CA VAL A 90 6.27 -9.88 -5.64
C VAL A 90 6.51 -8.39 -5.86
N ASP A 91 6.08 -7.86 -7.01
CA ASP A 91 6.32 -6.46 -7.36
C ASP A 91 5.53 -5.50 -6.45
N SER A 92 4.36 -5.94 -5.97
CA SER A 92 3.48 -5.17 -5.09
C SER A 92 3.75 -5.38 -3.59
N LYS A 93 4.80 -6.13 -3.23
CA LYS A 93 5.08 -6.64 -1.88
C LYS A 93 5.06 -5.58 -0.77
N THR A 94 5.47 -4.35 -1.05
CA THR A 94 5.47 -3.25 -0.06
C THR A 94 4.08 -2.71 0.27
N ASN A 95 3.07 -3.07 -0.54
CA ASN A 95 1.76 -2.44 -0.54
C ASN A 95 0.64 -3.40 -0.12
N LEU A 96 0.98 -4.68 0.07
CA LEU A 96 0.04 -5.71 0.47
C LEU A 96 0.03 -5.88 1.98
N SER A 97 -1.09 -5.51 2.62
CA SER A 97 -1.32 -5.70 4.06
C SER A 97 -1.69 -7.15 4.42
N VAL A 98 -0.98 -8.13 3.88
CA VAL A 98 -1.20 -9.56 4.15
C VAL A 98 -0.27 -10.06 5.25
N SER A 99 -0.82 -10.93 6.12
CA SER A 99 -0.05 -11.53 7.22
C SER A 99 1.12 -12.39 6.73
N SER A 100 2.21 -12.45 7.50
CA SER A 100 3.35 -13.34 7.25
C SER A 100 2.93 -14.83 7.14
N ARG A 101 1.92 -15.25 7.92
CA ARG A 101 1.34 -16.61 7.83
C ARG A 101 0.75 -16.90 6.44
N PHE A 102 0.11 -15.93 5.80
CA PHE A 102 -0.40 -16.10 4.44
C PHE A 102 0.75 -16.32 3.46
N TRP A 103 1.79 -15.48 3.52
CA TRP A 103 2.96 -15.60 2.65
C TRP A 103 3.65 -16.95 2.81
N GLN A 104 3.80 -17.44 4.03
CA GLN A 104 4.33 -18.78 4.28
C GLN A 104 3.48 -19.85 3.59
N ARG A 105 2.16 -19.85 3.80
CA ARG A 105 1.24 -20.82 3.17
C ARG A 105 1.28 -20.76 1.65
N LEU A 106 1.41 -19.56 1.07
CA LEU A 106 1.52 -19.39 -0.37
C LEU A 106 2.82 -20.01 -0.90
N ILE A 107 3.95 -19.72 -0.23
CA ILE A 107 5.26 -20.28 -0.59
C ILE A 107 5.23 -21.81 -0.50
N ASP A 108 4.65 -22.36 0.56
CA ASP A 108 4.52 -23.80 0.75
C ASP A 108 3.66 -24.43 -0.35
N ALA A 109 2.57 -23.76 -0.77
CA ALA A 109 1.67 -24.23 -1.83
C ALA A 109 2.32 -24.18 -3.22
N CYS A 110 3.24 -23.23 -3.46
CA CYS A 110 3.99 -23.15 -4.72
C CYS A 110 5.02 -24.28 -4.89
N GLY A 111 5.49 -24.89 -3.79
CA GLY A 111 6.49 -25.94 -3.83
C GLY A 111 7.75 -25.56 -4.62
N ASP A 112 8.28 -26.51 -5.37
CA ASP A 112 9.44 -26.31 -6.27
C ASP A 112 9.04 -25.82 -7.67
N THR A 113 7.74 -25.71 -7.94
CA THR A 113 7.20 -25.39 -9.26
C THR A 113 7.42 -23.91 -9.64
N TYR A 114 7.41 -23.01 -8.65
CA TYR A 114 7.58 -21.57 -8.88
C TYR A 114 8.72 -21.00 -8.04
N ASP A 115 9.51 -20.09 -8.62
CA ASP A 115 10.56 -19.37 -7.88
C ASP A 115 9.95 -18.38 -6.90
N THR A 116 9.93 -18.75 -5.62
CA THR A 116 9.38 -17.95 -4.52
C THR A 116 10.44 -17.21 -3.71
N ARG A 117 11.72 -17.19 -4.14
CA ARG A 117 12.81 -16.55 -3.37
C ARG A 117 12.51 -15.10 -3.02
N SER A 118 11.94 -14.34 -3.95
CA SER A 118 11.57 -12.94 -3.76
C SER A 118 10.43 -12.74 -2.75
N LEU A 119 9.60 -13.77 -2.51
CA LEU A 119 8.52 -13.74 -1.52
C LEU A 119 9.00 -14.03 -0.10
N LYS A 120 10.13 -14.74 0.09
CA LYS A 120 10.63 -15.12 1.42
C LYS A 120 10.87 -13.94 2.36
N SER A 121 11.23 -12.78 1.84
CA SER A 121 11.39 -11.57 2.68
C SER A 121 10.06 -10.99 3.21
N SER A 122 8.90 -11.50 2.79
CA SER A 122 7.56 -11.07 3.26
C SER A 122 7.13 -11.78 4.54
N ILE A 123 7.91 -12.77 5.00
CA ILE A 123 7.59 -13.61 6.16
C ILE A 123 8.16 -13.00 7.46
N LYS A 124 8.91 -11.90 7.37
CA LYS A 124 9.54 -11.25 8.53
C LYS A 124 8.54 -10.66 9.51
#